data_AF-A0A7Y9WNW8-F1
#
_entry.id   AF-A0A7Y9WNW8-F1
#
_cell.length_a   1.000
_cell.length_b   1.000
_cell.length_c   1.000
_cell.angle_alpha   90.00
_cell.angle_beta   90.00
_cell.angle_gamma   90.00
#
_symmetry.space_group_name_H-M   'P 1'
#
loop_
_entity.id
_entity.type
_entity.pdbx_description
1 polymer ?
#
loop_
_entity_poly.entity_id
_entity_poly.type
_entity_poly.pdbx_seq_one_letter_code
_entity_poly.pdbx_strand_id
1 'polypeptide(L)'
;MNTNARDLLGMANAAGVSVSLEGGIVRLRGPAAAIAATKPKLAPFKSEIVAYLRAAAKDADKPPADHALMLRDESNGLYLPWGPYMSADDVRRLRAVLADVIAELSRLEGWAHVDLDDITSRATRAPLSALLPDVRYFGERLAAARDEAAARAALAARTWKYDPRVR
;
A
#
# COMPACT_ATOMS: atom_id res chain seq x y z
N MET A 1 -37.03 -8.93 -20.84
CA MET A 1 -35.92 -8.41 -20.01
C MET A 1 -34.69 -8.43 -20.89
N ASN A 2 -34.10 -7.27 -21.19
CA ASN A 2 -32.87 -7.20 -22.00
C ASN A 2 -31.70 -7.60 -21.09
N THR A 3 -31.23 -8.84 -21.25
CA THR A 3 -30.09 -9.36 -20.50
C THR A 3 -28.82 -8.67 -20.99
N ASN A 4 -28.34 -7.67 -20.24
CA ASN A 4 -27.17 -6.87 -20.61
C ASN A 4 -25.88 -7.63 -20.24
N ALA A 5 -24.81 -7.47 -21.03
CA ALA A 5 -23.49 -8.03 -20.77
C ALA A 5 -22.98 -7.81 -19.33
N ARG A 6 -23.31 -6.66 -18.70
CA ARG A 6 -22.96 -6.37 -17.29
C ARG A 6 -23.61 -7.34 -16.30
N ASP A 7 -24.88 -7.68 -16.50
CA ASP A 7 -25.62 -8.59 -15.62
C ASP A 7 -25.12 -10.03 -15.78
N LEU A 8 -24.79 -10.43 -17.01
CA LEU A 8 -24.18 -11.73 -17.31
C LEU A 8 -22.81 -11.90 -16.64
N LEU A 9 -21.99 -10.85 -16.66
CA LEU A 9 -20.69 -10.84 -15.96
C LEU A 9 -20.87 -10.84 -14.44
N GLY A 10 -21.88 -10.14 -13.92
CA GLY A 10 -22.25 -10.17 -12.50
C GLY A 10 -22.68 -11.58 -12.04
N MET A 11 -23.50 -12.27 -12.85
CA MET A 11 -23.89 -13.66 -12.59
C MET A 11 -22.70 -14.62 -12.64
N ALA A 12 -21.80 -14.45 -13.60
CA ALA A 12 -20.57 -15.26 -13.69
C ALA A 12 -19.67 -15.06 -12.46
N ASN A 13 -19.49 -13.80 -12.03
CA ASN A 13 -18.69 -13.47 -10.85
C ASN A 13 -19.32 -14.02 -9.56
N ALA A 14 -20.64 -13.94 -9.41
CA ALA A 14 -21.37 -14.53 -8.29
C ALA A 14 -21.26 -16.07 -8.24
N ALA A 15 -21.08 -16.71 -9.40
CA ALA A 15 -20.78 -18.13 -9.52
C ALA A 15 -19.27 -18.47 -9.35
N GLY A 16 -18.42 -17.48 -9.03
CA GLY A 16 -16.98 -17.66 -8.87
C GLY A 16 -16.20 -17.81 -10.17
N VAL A 17 -16.77 -17.39 -11.30
CA VAL A 17 -16.13 -17.42 -12.62
C VAL A 17 -15.77 -16.01 -13.05
N SER A 18 -14.48 -15.73 -13.18
CA SER A 18 -13.99 -14.50 -13.79
C SER A 18 -13.87 -14.66 -15.31
N VAL A 19 -14.31 -13.64 -16.03
CA VAL A 19 -14.31 -13.58 -17.49
C VAL A 19 -13.34 -12.48 -17.90
N SER A 20 -12.31 -12.81 -18.68
CA SER A 20 -11.31 -11.85 -19.17
C SER A 20 -11.17 -11.92 -20.69
N LEU A 21 -10.67 -10.83 -21.29
CA LEU A 21 -10.36 -10.76 -22.71
C LEU A 21 -8.83 -10.73 -22.90
N GLU A 22 -8.29 -11.69 -23.63
CA GLU A 22 -6.85 -11.78 -23.91
C GLU A 22 -6.65 -12.02 -25.42
N GLY A 23 -6.02 -11.08 -26.12
CA GLY A 23 -5.81 -11.17 -27.57
C GLY A 23 -7.09 -11.30 -28.40
N GLY A 24 -8.25 -10.87 -27.87
CA GLY A 24 -9.55 -11.03 -28.51
C GLY A 24 -10.28 -12.34 -28.18
N ILE A 25 -9.70 -13.20 -27.34
CA ILE A 25 -10.31 -14.45 -26.88
C ILE A 25 -10.89 -14.24 -25.46
N VAL A 26 -12.13 -14.69 -25.25
CA VAL A 26 -12.76 -14.69 -23.93
C VAL A 26 -12.25 -15.89 -23.14
N ARG A 27 -11.53 -15.64 -22.06
CA ARG A 27 -11.07 -16.66 -21.11
C ARG A 27 -11.98 -16.68 -19.88
N LEU A 28 -12.24 -17.88 -19.39
CA LEU A 28 -13.02 -18.13 -18.16
C LEU A 28 -12.08 -18.75 -17.14
N ARG A 29 -11.98 -18.17 -15.94
CA ARG A 29 -11.19 -18.69 -14.83
C ARG A 29 -12.10 -18.88 -13.62
N GLY A 30 -12.01 -20.04 -12.98
CA GLY A 30 -12.87 -20.39 -11.84
C GLY A 30 -12.98 -21.90 -11.65
N PRO A 31 -13.80 -22.35 -10.68
CA PRO A 31 -14.06 -23.77 -10.46
C PRO A 31 -14.59 -24.46 -11.72
N ALA A 32 -14.06 -25.64 -12.08
CA ALA A 32 -14.41 -26.32 -13.33
C ALA A 32 -15.92 -26.59 -13.49
N ALA A 33 -16.60 -26.93 -12.39
CA ALA A 33 -18.05 -27.11 -12.36
C ALA A 33 -18.81 -25.80 -12.63
N ALA A 34 -18.33 -24.68 -12.11
CA ALA A 34 -18.92 -23.36 -12.32
C ALA A 34 -18.68 -22.86 -13.77
N ILE A 35 -17.50 -23.12 -14.34
CA ILE A 35 -17.22 -22.82 -15.75
C ILE A 35 -18.15 -23.63 -16.66
N ALA A 36 -18.32 -24.93 -16.41
CA ALA A 36 -19.20 -25.79 -17.21
C ALA A 36 -20.67 -25.32 -17.18
N ALA A 37 -21.15 -24.85 -16.01
CA ALA A 37 -22.51 -24.32 -15.86
C ALA A 37 -22.71 -22.92 -16.48
N THR A 38 -21.65 -22.11 -16.52
CA THR A 38 -21.71 -20.70 -16.95
C THR A 38 -21.42 -20.54 -18.45
N LYS A 39 -20.55 -21.37 -19.02
CA LYS A 39 -20.17 -21.37 -20.45
C LYS A 39 -21.35 -21.40 -21.42
N PRO A 40 -22.38 -22.28 -21.29
CA PRO A 40 -23.50 -22.28 -22.22
C PRO A 40 -24.39 -21.03 -22.11
N LYS A 41 -24.40 -20.36 -20.95
CA LYS A 41 -25.16 -19.12 -20.74
C LYS A 41 -24.47 -17.90 -21.34
N LEU A 42 -23.14 -17.91 -21.41
CA LEU A 42 -22.33 -16.82 -21.97
C LEU A 42 -22.09 -16.96 -23.49
N ALA A 43 -22.16 -18.18 -24.03
CA ALA A 43 -21.88 -18.44 -25.45
C ALA A 43 -22.76 -17.65 -26.43
N PRO A 44 -24.09 -17.48 -26.21
CA PRO A 44 -24.93 -16.68 -27.11
C PRO A 44 -24.60 -15.18 -27.12
N PHE A 45 -24.01 -14.66 -26.03
CA PHE A 45 -23.73 -13.24 -25.83
C PHE A 45 -22.25 -12.89 -25.99
N LYS A 46 -21.46 -13.79 -26.59
CA LYS A 46 -20.00 -13.64 -26.71
C LYS A 46 -19.58 -12.32 -27.35
N SER A 47 -20.24 -11.89 -28.42
CA SER A 47 -19.92 -10.64 -29.13
C SER A 47 -20.19 -9.41 -28.26
N GLU A 48 -21.29 -9.41 -27.51
CA GLU A 48 -21.68 -8.33 -26.60
C GLU A 48 -20.74 -8.25 -25.38
N ILE A 49 -20.37 -9.40 -24.82
CA ILE A 49 -19.37 -9.51 -23.75
C ILE A 49 -18.01 -9.00 -24.24
N VAL A 50 -17.59 -9.38 -25.45
CA VAL A 50 -16.34 -8.87 -26.04
C VAL A 50 -16.39 -7.36 -26.25
N ALA A 51 -17.51 -6.83 -26.76
CA ALA A 51 -17.70 -5.40 -26.95
C ALA A 51 -17.65 -4.64 -25.63
N TYR A 52 -18.34 -5.15 -24.61
CA TYR A 52 -18.35 -4.59 -23.25
C TYR A 52 -16.96 -4.63 -22.60
N LEU A 53 -16.26 -5.77 -22.68
CA LEU A 53 -14.90 -5.90 -22.14
C LEU A 53 -13.89 -5.02 -22.89
N ARG A 54 -14.04 -4.82 -24.20
CA ARG A 54 -13.21 -3.86 -24.97
C ARG A 54 -13.51 -2.41 -24.59
N ALA A 55 -14.78 -2.06 -24.40
CA ALA A 55 -15.16 -0.72 -23.95
C ALA A 55 -14.61 -0.44 -22.56
N ALA A 56 -14.76 -1.38 -21.62
CA ALA A 56 -14.19 -1.29 -20.29
C ALA A 56 -12.66 -1.21 -20.30
N ALA A 57 -11.98 -1.95 -21.18
CA ALA A 57 -10.53 -1.86 -21.34
C ALA A 57 -10.09 -0.48 -21.89
N LYS A 58 -10.83 0.08 -22.85
CA LYS A 58 -10.58 1.44 -23.37
C LYS A 58 -10.83 2.53 -22.34
N ASP A 59 -11.81 2.34 -21.46
CA ASP A 59 -12.06 3.27 -20.35
C ASP A 59 -11.05 3.11 -19.21
N ALA A 60 -10.51 1.91 -18.99
CA ALA A 60 -9.38 1.69 -18.07
C ALA A 60 -8.05 2.26 -18.59
N ASP A 61 -7.92 2.42 -19.91
CA ASP A 61 -6.79 3.07 -20.56
C ASP A 61 -6.77 4.58 -20.32
N LYS A 62 -7.96 5.19 -20.12
CA LYS A 62 -8.04 6.59 -19.69
C LYS A 62 -7.59 6.71 -18.23
N PRO A 63 -6.58 7.53 -17.92
CA PRO A 63 -6.32 7.88 -16.54
C PRO A 63 -7.59 8.55 -15.96
N PRO A 64 -7.94 8.29 -14.68
CA PRO A 64 -9.02 9.02 -14.02
C PRO A 64 -8.81 10.54 -14.19
N ALA A 65 -9.88 11.33 -14.28
CA ALA A 65 -9.80 12.77 -14.56
C ALA A 65 -8.84 13.52 -13.62
N ASP A 66 -8.74 13.04 -12.39
CA ASP A 66 -7.91 13.58 -11.31
C ASP A 66 -6.41 13.19 -11.43
N HIS A 67 -6.07 12.35 -12.41
CA HIS A 67 -4.75 11.77 -12.66
C HIS A 67 -4.23 12.15 -14.06
N ALA A 68 -4.75 13.22 -14.67
CA ALA A 68 -4.50 13.69 -16.05
C ALA A 68 -3.03 13.99 -16.42
N LEU A 69 -2.13 13.77 -15.48
CA LEU A 69 -0.72 14.08 -15.53
C LEU A 69 0.18 12.88 -15.14
N MET A 70 -0.41 11.73 -14.83
CA MET A 70 0.33 10.49 -14.58
C MET A 70 0.64 9.77 -15.89
N LEU A 71 1.88 9.30 -16.03
CA LEU A 71 2.32 8.43 -17.11
C LEU A 71 2.28 6.97 -16.66
N ARG A 72 2.32 6.04 -17.61
CA ARG A 72 2.39 4.59 -17.34
C ARG A 72 3.80 4.07 -17.59
N ASP A 73 4.31 3.25 -16.68
CA ASP A 73 5.55 2.49 -16.93
C ASP A 73 5.27 1.21 -17.76
N GLU A 74 6.33 0.47 -18.08
CA GLU A 74 6.26 -0.80 -18.83
C GLU A 74 5.44 -1.90 -18.12
N SER A 75 5.28 -1.78 -16.79
CA SER A 75 4.46 -2.68 -15.96
C SER A 75 3.02 -2.19 -15.79
N ASN A 76 2.62 -1.15 -16.53
CA ASN A 76 1.31 -0.49 -16.46
C ASN A 76 1.02 0.22 -15.12
N GLY A 77 2.06 0.50 -14.33
CA GLY A 77 2.00 1.30 -13.11
C GLY A 77 1.93 2.80 -13.42
N LEU A 78 1.07 3.54 -12.72
CA LEU A 78 0.98 4.99 -12.85
C LEU A 78 2.13 5.66 -12.07
N TYR A 79 2.82 6.60 -12.72
CA TYR A 79 3.89 7.40 -12.11
C TYR A 79 3.82 8.87 -12.52
N LEU A 80 4.43 9.74 -11.72
CA LEU A 80 4.55 11.18 -12.00
C LEU A 80 5.96 11.48 -12.50
N PRO A 81 6.16 11.99 -13.72
CA PRO A 81 7.51 12.20 -14.28
C PRO A 81 8.31 13.34 -13.61
N TRP A 82 7.65 14.20 -12.85
CA TRP A 82 8.28 15.25 -12.02
C TRP A 82 8.31 14.92 -10.52
N GLY A 83 7.78 13.76 -10.12
CA GLY A 83 7.86 13.28 -8.75
C GLY A 83 9.05 12.32 -8.57
N PRO A 84 9.57 12.14 -7.34
CA PRO A 84 10.51 11.06 -7.06
C PRO A 84 9.88 9.73 -7.49
N TYR A 85 10.59 8.98 -8.34
CA TYR A 85 10.16 7.63 -8.71
C TYR A 85 10.33 6.73 -7.47
N MET A 86 9.23 6.47 -6.77
CA MET A 86 9.19 5.49 -5.69
C MET A 86 8.37 4.31 -6.13
N SER A 87 9.01 3.15 -6.21
CA SER A 87 8.27 1.90 -6.37
C SER A 87 7.40 1.65 -5.15
N ALA A 88 6.38 0.80 -5.29
CA ALA A 88 5.60 0.34 -4.15
C ALA A 88 6.49 -0.31 -3.06
N ASP A 89 7.60 -0.94 -3.46
CA ASP A 89 8.58 -1.50 -2.53
C ASP A 89 9.36 -0.43 -1.77
N ASP A 90 9.74 0.67 -2.41
CA ASP A 90 10.37 1.81 -1.73
C ASP A 90 9.44 2.40 -0.66
N VAL A 91 8.16 2.55 -1.00
CA VAL A 91 7.15 3.05 -0.05
C VAL A 91 7.02 2.10 1.13
N ARG A 92 6.92 0.78 0.89
CA ARG A 92 6.85 -0.23 1.94
C ARG A 92 8.08 -0.18 2.85
N ARG A 93 9.28 -0.08 2.26
CA ARG A 93 10.54 0.03 3.00
C ARG A 93 10.57 1.28 3.89
N LEU A 94 10.22 2.45 3.35
CA LEU A 94 10.21 3.68 4.13
C LEU A 94 9.19 3.65 5.27
N ARG A 95 8.01 3.05 5.07
CA ARG A 95 7.03 2.87 6.14
C ARG A 95 7.53 1.95 7.25
N ALA A 96 8.25 0.88 6.90
CA ALA A 96 8.88 0.01 7.88
C ALA A 96 9.96 0.75 8.68
N VAL A 97 10.84 1.50 8.00
CA VAL A 97 11.84 2.35 8.66
C VAL A 97 11.19 3.34 9.61
N LEU A 98 10.11 4.00 9.19
CA LEU A 98 9.37 4.93 10.04
C LEU A 98 8.81 4.25 11.29
N ALA A 99 8.23 3.06 11.16
CA ALA A 99 7.72 2.30 12.30
C ALA A 99 8.84 1.90 13.28
N ASP A 100 9.99 1.46 12.77
CA ASP A 100 11.16 1.10 13.59
C ASP A 100 11.71 2.32 14.37
N VAL A 101 11.81 3.47 13.70
CA VAL A 101 12.26 4.72 14.34
C VAL A 101 11.29 5.14 15.45
N ILE A 102 9.99 5.10 15.21
CA ILE A 102 8.96 5.42 16.21
C ILE A 102 9.03 4.45 17.40
N ALA A 103 9.20 3.15 17.14
CA ALA A 103 9.31 2.13 18.17
C ALA A 103 10.59 2.24 19.01
N GLU A 104 11.70 2.71 18.43
CA GLU A 104 12.89 3.02 19.21
C GLU A 104 12.72 4.29 20.02
N LEU A 105 12.16 5.33 19.42
CA LEU A 105 11.93 6.61 20.09
C LEU A 105 11.01 6.44 21.31
N SER A 106 9.93 5.68 21.17
CA SER A 106 9.00 5.41 22.27
C SER A 106 9.67 4.72 23.45
N ARG A 107 10.63 3.82 23.20
CA ARG A 107 11.43 3.17 24.26
C ARG A 107 12.37 4.14 24.96
N LEU A 108 13.00 5.05 24.21
CA LEU A 108 13.94 6.03 24.79
C LEU A 108 13.23 7.12 25.61
N GLU A 109 12.03 7.52 25.18
CA GLU A 109 11.21 8.54 25.85
C GLU A 109 10.24 7.97 26.89
N GLY A 110 10.00 6.66 26.89
CA GLY A 110 9.10 6.00 27.83
C GLY A 110 7.62 6.26 27.56
N TRP A 111 7.22 6.29 26.28
CA TRP A 111 5.82 6.49 25.90
C TRP A 111 4.93 5.36 26.40
N ALA A 112 3.66 5.67 26.67
CA ALA A 112 2.67 4.63 26.91
C ALA A 112 2.44 3.81 25.63
N HIS A 113 2.12 2.53 25.78
CA HIS A 113 1.85 1.65 24.63
C HIS A 113 0.69 2.17 23.76
N VAL A 114 -0.32 2.81 24.38
CA VAL A 114 -1.46 3.39 23.67
C VAL A 114 -1.01 4.53 22.74
N ASP A 115 -0.05 5.34 23.16
CA ASP A 115 0.47 6.45 22.35
C ASP A 115 1.32 5.92 21.19
N LEU A 116 2.13 4.88 21.43
CA LEU A 116 2.90 4.21 20.38
C LEU A 116 1.99 3.64 19.29
N ASP A 117 0.93 2.93 19.65
CA ASP A 117 0.01 2.32 18.69
C ASP A 117 -0.72 3.38 17.87
N ASP A 118 -1.20 4.46 18.50
CA ASP A 118 -1.90 5.55 17.82
C ASP A 118 -0.97 6.27 16.84
N ILE A 119 0.24 6.66 17.27
CA ILE A 119 1.22 7.35 16.43
C ILE A 119 1.67 6.45 15.26
N THR A 120 1.96 5.18 15.53
CA THR A 120 2.37 4.22 14.48
C THR A 120 1.25 3.98 13.48
N SER A 121 0.00 3.83 13.94
CA SER A 121 -1.16 3.68 13.06
C SER A 121 -1.36 4.91 12.17
N ARG A 122 -1.22 6.12 12.73
CA ARG A 122 -1.33 7.38 11.95
C ARG A 122 -0.23 7.47 10.90
N ALA A 123 1.02 7.27 11.28
CA ALA A 123 2.18 7.31 10.38
C ALA A 123 2.07 6.26 9.25
N THR A 124 1.61 5.06 9.57
CA THR A 124 1.49 3.96 8.58
C THR A 124 0.32 4.17 7.60
N ARG A 125 -0.69 4.97 7.96
CA ARG A 125 -1.86 5.28 7.12
C ARG A 125 -1.78 6.65 6.44
N ALA A 126 -0.77 7.45 6.78
CA ALA A 126 -0.57 8.79 6.24
C ALA A 126 -0.35 8.76 4.70
N PRO A 127 -0.73 9.83 3.98
CA PRO A 127 -0.49 9.95 2.54
C PRO A 127 1.01 9.94 2.20
N LEU A 128 1.36 9.60 0.96
CA LEU A 128 2.76 9.56 0.51
C LEU A 128 3.49 10.91 0.69
N SER A 129 2.76 12.02 0.60
CA SER A 129 3.31 13.36 0.82
C SER A 129 3.85 13.58 2.23
N ALA A 130 3.33 12.85 3.23
CA ALA A 130 3.77 12.94 4.62
C ALA A 130 4.96 12.00 4.93
N LEU A 131 5.17 10.96 4.12
CA LEU A 131 6.13 9.89 4.43
C LEU A 131 7.57 10.39 4.62
N LEU A 132 8.09 11.18 3.66
CA LEU A 132 9.46 11.71 3.75
C LEU A 132 9.61 12.76 4.87
N PRO A 133 8.69 13.74 5.03
CA PRO A 133 8.69 14.62 6.19
C PRO A 133 8.68 13.88 7.53
N ASP A 134 7.86 12.85 7.68
CA ASP A 134 7.75 12.07 8.91
C ASP A 134 9.03 11.30 9.20
N VAL A 135 9.59 10.60 8.20
CA VAL A 135 10.88 9.90 8.33
C VAL A 135 11.98 10.85 8.80
N ARG A 136 12.04 12.07 8.23
CA ARG A 136 13.02 13.07 8.65
C ARG A 136 12.77 13.53 10.10
N TYR A 137 11.54 13.92 10.42
CA TYR A 137 11.17 14.43 11.73
C TYR A 137 11.48 13.42 12.86
N PHE A 138 10.98 12.19 12.71
CA PHE A 138 11.22 11.15 13.72
C PHE A 138 12.69 10.72 13.76
N GLY A 139 13.39 10.73 12.63
CA GLY A 139 14.83 10.46 12.58
C GLY A 139 15.66 11.50 13.35
N GLU A 140 15.38 12.79 13.16
CA GLU A 140 16.02 13.89 13.91
C GLU A 140 15.72 13.79 15.41
N ARG A 141 14.46 13.49 15.78
CA ARG A 141 14.07 13.33 17.18
C ARG A 141 14.74 12.12 17.83
N LEU A 142 14.87 11.00 17.10
CA LEU A 142 15.58 9.81 17.57
C LEU A 142 17.07 10.08 17.79
N ALA A 143 17.72 10.83 16.89
CA ALA A 143 19.11 11.23 17.08
C ALA A 143 19.28 12.03 18.39
N ALA A 144 18.44 13.04 18.61
CA ALA A 144 18.46 13.82 19.85
C ALA A 144 18.21 12.96 21.10
N ALA A 145 17.22 12.06 21.06
CA ALA A 145 16.92 11.17 22.18
C ALA A 145 18.07 10.21 22.52
N ARG A 146 18.82 9.74 21.50
CA ARG A 146 20.03 8.93 21.71
C ARG A 146 21.15 9.72 22.36
N ASP A 147 21.36 10.96 21.94
CA ASP A 147 22.36 11.85 22.54
C ASP A 147 22.03 12.15 24.02
N GLU A 148 20.77 12.44 24.32
CA GLU A 148 20.28 12.64 25.69
C GLU A 148 20.46 11.38 26.55
N ALA A 149 20.15 10.20 26.01
CA ALA A 149 20.33 8.92 26.70
C ALA A 149 21.83 8.64 26.98
N ALA A 150 22.70 8.90 26.00
CA ALA A 150 24.15 8.77 26.16
C ALA A 150 24.70 9.74 27.22
N ALA A 151 24.24 10.99 27.24
CA ALA A 151 24.62 11.98 28.24
C ALA A 151 24.20 11.54 29.66
N ARG A 152 22.96 11.05 29.84
CA ARG A 152 22.48 10.49 31.11
C ARG A 152 23.33 9.30 31.57
N ALA A 153 23.66 8.38 30.66
CA ALA A 153 24.50 7.23 30.96
C ALA A 153 25.92 7.65 31.38
N ALA A 154 26.52 8.63 30.69
CA ALA A 154 27.84 9.16 31.02
C ALA A 154 27.88 9.85 32.40
N LEU A 155 26.81 10.58 32.77
CA LEU A 155 26.68 11.18 34.10
C LEU A 155 26.56 10.09 35.18
N ALA A 156 25.69 9.10 35.01
CA ALA A 156 25.56 7.98 35.94
C ALA A 156 26.88 7.20 36.10
N ALA A 157 27.61 7.00 34.99
CA ALA A 157 28.93 6.37 34.97
C ALA A 157 29.99 7.17 35.77
N ARG A 158 29.85 8.49 35.84
CA ARG A 158 30.73 9.36 36.65
C ARG A 158 30.34 9.33 38.12
N THR A 159 29.05 9.31 38.43
CA THR A 159 28.55 9.31 39.82
C THR A 159 28.94 8.05 40.57
N TRP A 160 28.92 6.85 39.96
CA TRP A 160 29.33 5.63 40.69
C TRP A 160 30.83 5.58 40.98
N LYS A 161 31.67 6.24 40.16
CA LYS A 161 33.12 6.34 40.41
C LYS A 161 33.46 7.29 41.56
N TYR A 162 32.53 8.18 41.92
CA TYR A 162 32.64 9.06 43.07
C TYR A 162 31.67 8.57 44.16
N ASP A 163 32.02 7.47 44.83
CA ASP A 163 31.37 7.12 46.10
C ASP A 163 32.21 7.67 47.27
N PRO A 164 31.80 8.79 47.89
CA PRO A 164 32.51 9.38 49.02
C PRO A 164 32.40 8.57 50.32
N ARG A 165 31.65 7.46 50.34
CA ARG A 165 31.52 6.56 51.51
C ARG A 165 32.58 5.46 51.57
N VAL A 166 33.45 5.38 50.57
CA VAL A 166 34.59 4.46 50.54
C VAL A 166 35.86 5.26 50.80
N ARG A 167 36.12 5.63 52.06
CA ARG A 167 37.42 6.11 52.53
C ARG A 167 37.67 5.76 53.98
#